data_AF-A0A7K9JYG2-F1
#
_entry.id   AF-A0A7K9JYG2-F1
#
_cell.length_a   1.000
_cell.length_b   1.000
_cell.length_c   1.000
_cell.angle_alpha   90.00
_cell.angle_beta   90.00
_cell.angle_gamma   90.00
#
_symmetry.space_group_name_H-M   'P 1'
#
loop_
_entity.id
_entity.type
_entity.pdbx_description
1 polymer ?
#
loop_
_entity_poly.entity_id
_entity_poly.type
_entity_poly.pdbx_seq_one_letter_code
_entity_poly.pdbx_strand_id
1 'polypeptide(L)'
;QVFTVEEMMPHIQHMKGGHSKNLFLKDKKKKGFWLVSILHNRQVNLNKLGKKLVVGSGNLRFADENAMLEKLKVGQGCATPLALFCDQGDVRLVLDTALLGGGHEKVYFHPMTNSATMGLSPHDFLKFVRSTGHDPIIIHFDEDIK
;
A
#
# COMPACT_ATOMS: atom_id res chain seq x y z
N GLN A 1 11.32 12.15 -14.97
CA GLN A 1 11.09 11.32 -13.76
C GLN A 1 11.98 11.87 -12.67
N VAL A 2 11.47 11.95 -11.44
CA VAL A 2 12.27 12.27 -10.24
C VAL A 2 12.56 10.96 -9.54
N PHE A 3 13.82 10.75 -9.13
CA PHE A 3 14.28 9.45 -8.61
C PHE A 3 14.56 9.50 -7.12
N THR A 4 14.67 10.69 -6.55
CA THR A 4 14.87 10.90 -5.12
C THR A 4 13.64 11.53 -4.47
N VAL A 5 13.45 11.25 -3.18
CA VAL A 5 12.38 11.86 -2.37
C VAL A 5 12.56 13.38 -2.31
N GLU A 6 13.81 13.85 -2.24
CA GLU A 6 14.17 15.27 -2.21
C GLU A 6 13.74 16.00 -3.47
N GLU A 7 13.94 15.40 -4.66
CA GLU A 7 13.47 15.96 -5.93
C GLU A 7 11.94 15.92 -6.05
N MET A 8 11.28 14.93 -5.44
CA MET A 8 9.82 14.80 -5.49
C MET A 8 9.10 15.82 -4.60
N MET A 9 9.64 16.11 -3.41
CA MET A 9 8.98 16.90 -2.37
C MET A 9 8.49 18.28 -2.85
N PRO A 10 9.27 19.12 -3.56
CA PRO A 10 8.81 20.42 -4.05
C PRO A 10 7.58 20.33 -4.96
N HIS A 11 7.43 19.23 -5.70
CA HIS A 11 6.31 19.03 -6.62
C HIS A 11 5.03 18.58 -5.93
N ILE A 12 5.10 18.00 -4.74
CA ILE A 12 3.94 17.43 -4.04
C ILE A 12 3.55 18.16 -2.76
N GLN A 13 4.37 19.11 -2.28
CA GLN A 13 4.10 19.88 -1.05
C GLN A 13 2.77 20.64 -1.06
N HIS A 14 2.31 21.09 -2.23
CA HIS A 14 1.01 21.76 -2.36
C HIS A 14 -0.17 20.79 -2.25
N MET A 15 0.06 19.49 -2.43
CA MET A 15 -0.97 18.46 -2.36
C MET A 15 -1.22 18.04 -0.90
N LYS A 16 -2.10 18.79 -0.24
CA LYS A 16 -2.52 18.50 1.14
C LYS A 16 -3.33 17.21 1.17
N GLY A 17 -2.87 16.23 1.95
CA GLY A 17 -3.55 14.94 2.10
C GLY A 17 -2.62 13.83 2.60
N GLY A 18 -3.17 12.62 2.70
CA GLY A 18 -2.43 11.43 3.12
C GLY A 18 -1.66 10.83 1.96
N HIS A 19 -0.35 11.09 1.88
CA HIS A 19 0.52 10.43 0.90
C HIS A 19 0.85 9.02 1.35
N SER A 20 0.63 8.04 0.49
CA SER A 20 0.82 6.63 0.81
C SER A 20 2.17 6.10 0.36
N LYS A 21 2.64 5.03 1.00
CA LYS A 21 3.55 4.06 0.41
C LYS A 21 2.95 2.67 0.50
N ASN A 22 3.37 1.80 -0.41
CA ASN A 22 2.77 0.49 -0.58
C ASN A 22 3.85 -0.58 -0.51
N LEU A 23 3.63 -1.58 0.35
CA LEU A 23 4.53 -2.71 0.52
C LEU A 23 3.86 -3.95 -0.07
N PHE A 24 4.45 -4.52 -1.12
CA PHE A 24 4.00 -5.80 -1.67
C PHE A 24 4.79 -6.94 -1.03
N LEU A 25 4.11 -7.74 -0.22
CA LEU A 25 4.70 -8.75 0.65
C LEU A 25 4.18 -10.14 0.31
N LYS A 26 4.97 -11.15 0.62
CA LYS A 26 4.63 -12.57 0.48
C LYS A 26 4.83 -13.29 1.81
N ASP A 27 3.88 -14.14 2.15
CA ASP A 27 4.01 -15.11 3.24
C ASP A 27 4.94 -16.26 2.82
N LYS A 28 6.00 -16.50 3.59
CA LYS A 28 6.93 -17.61 3.40
C LYS A 28 6.25 -18.98 3.50
N LYS A 29 5.25 -19.14 4.38
CA LYS A 29 4.63 -20.43 4.70
C LYS A 29 3.47 -20.76 3.77
N LYS A 30 2.45 -19.89 3.72
CA LYS A 30 1.23 -20.14 2.96
C LYS A 30 1.29 -19.62 1.52
N LYS A 31 2.42 -19.03 1.09
CA LYS A 31 2.66 -18.43 -0.23
C LYS A 31 1.67 -17.32 -0.64
N GLY A 32 0.79 -16.86 0.25
CA GLY A 32 -0.16 -15.79 -0.03
C GLY A 32 0.51 -14.42 -0.15
N PHE A 33 -0.11 -13.52 -0.92
CA PHE A 33 0.36 -12.16 -1.16
C PHE A 33 -0.43 -11.15 -0.35
N TRP A 34 0.25 -10.06 -0.02
CA TRP A 34 -0.28 -8.95 0.75
C TRP A 34 0.15 -7.63 0.12
N LEU A 35 -0.79 -6.72 -0.03
CA LEU A 35 -0.49 -5.34 -0.41
C LEU A 35 -0.85 -4.44 0.78
N VAL A 36 0.16 -3.81 1.37
CA VAL A 36 0.00 -3.01 2.59
C VAL A 36 0.16 -1.54 2.23
N SER A 37 -0.92 -0.77 2.30
CA SER A 37 -0.93 0.68 2.06
C SER A 37 -0.99 1.44 3.37
N ILE A 38 0.00 2.29 3.59
CA ILE A 38 0.21 3.07 4.83
C ILE A 38 0.62 4.50 4.49
N LEU A 39 0.59 5.42 5.46
CA LEU A 39 1.20 6.74 5.28
C LEU A 39 2.71 6.65 4.97
N HIS A 40 3.20 7.49 4.06
CA HIS A 40 4.57 7.43 3.53
C HIS A 40 5.65 7.53 4.64
N ASN A 41 5.37 8.31 5.68
CA ASN A 41 6.26 8.58 6.80
C ASN A 41 6.24 7.49 7.89
N ARG A 42 5.33 6.49 7.83
CA ARG A 42 5.27 5.42 8.83
C ARG A 42 6.40 4.42 8.65
N GLN A 43 7.01 3.99 9.75
CA GLN A 43 7.88 2.82 9.75
C GLN A 43 7.06 1.56 10.02
N VAL A 44 7.38 0.45 9.36
CA VAL A 44 6.69 -0.83 9.54
C VAL A 44 7.67 -1.89 9.98
N ASN A 45 7.37 -2.52 11.12
CA ASN A 45 8.06 -3.71 11.56
C ASN A 45 7.35 -4.96 11.02
N LEU A 46 7.97 -5.64 10.04
CA LEU A 46 7.37 -6.82 9.39
C LEU A 46 7.11 -7.99 10.36
N ASN A 47 7.87 -8.10 11.46
CA ASN A 47 7.64 -9.12 12.47
C ASN A 47 6.35 -8.84 13.26
N LYS A 48 6.13 -7.59 13.68
CA LYS A 48 4.89 -7.18 14.35
C LYS A 48 3.70 -7.31 13.39
N LEU A 49 3.85 -6.84 12.14
CA LEU A 49 2.81 -6.97 11.11
C LEU A 49 2.44 -8.43 10.84
N GLY A 50 3.43 -9.32 10.74
CA GLY A 50 3.18 -10.76 10.56
C GLY A 50 2.38 -11.38 11.70
N LYS A 51 2.60 -10.93 12.95
CA LYS A 51 1.78 -11.33 14.11
C LYS A 51 0.34 -10.80 13.98
N LYS A 52 0.17 -9.50 13.70
CA LYS A 52 -1.15 -8.87 13.51
C LYS A 52 -1.98 -9.54 12.41
N LEU A 53 -1.33 -9.96 11.32
CA LEU A 53 -1.98 -10.63 10.18
C LEU A 53 -2.14 -12.16 10.35
N VAL A 54 -1.79 -12.72 11.51
CA VAL A 54 -1.83 -14.18 11.78
C VAL A 54 -1.00 -14.99 10.77
N VAL A 55 0.03 -14.37 10.21
CA VAL A 55 1.05 -15.00 9.34
C VAL A 55 2.21 -15.55 10.18
N GLY A 56 2.43 -14.96 11.35
CA GLY A 56 3.52 -15.26 12.27
C GLY A 56 4.73 -14.34 12.06
N SER A 57 5.52 -14.16 13.13
CA SER A 57 6.75 -13.36 13.13
C SER A 57 7.78 -13.94 12.17
N GLY A 58 8.49 -13.10 11.42
CA GLY A 58 9.55 -13.52 10.48
C GLY A 58 9.08 -14.14 9.16
N ASN A 59 7.76 -14.28 8.96
CA ASN A 59 7.18 -14.95 7.79
C ASN A 59 6.78 -14.01 6.65
N LEU A 60 6.72 -12.70 6.88
CA LEU A 60 6.54 -11.71 5.82
C LEU A 60 7.90 -11.30 5.23
N ARG A 61 7.95 -11.20 3.90
CA ARG A 61 9.08 -10.63 3.14
C ARG A 61 8.54 -9.88 1.92
N PHE A 62 9.34 -9.00 1.34
CA PHE A 62 8.99 -8.41 0.04
C PHE A 62 8.85 -9.50 -1.02
N ALA A 63 7.82 -9.36 -1.86
CA ALA A 63 7.70 -10.21 -3.03
C ALA A 63 8.68 -9.76 -4.13
N ASP A 64 9.05 -10.68 -5.00
CA ASP A 64 9.91 -10.41 -6.14
C ASP A 64 9.13 -9.69 -7.27
N GLU A 65 9.88 -9.19 -8.26
CA GLU A 65 9.33 -8.49 -9.42
C GLU A 65 8.40 -9.38 -10.26
N ASN A 66 8.73 -10.66 -10.41
CA ASN A 66 7.90 -11.60 -11.16
C ASN A 66 6.49 -11.69 -10.54
N ALA A 67 6.40 -11.79 -9.22
CA ALA A 67 5.11 -11.78 -8.53
C ALA A 67 4.36 -10.45 -8.69
N MET A 68 5.06 -9.31 -8.71
CA MET A 68 4.43 -8.00 -8.96
C MET A 68 3.86 -7.91 -10.37
N LEU A 69 4.61 -8.33 -11.39
CA LEU A 69 4.15 -8.36 -12.78
C LEU A 69 3.00 -9.35 -12.98
N GLU A 70 3.07 -10.51 -12.31
CA GLU A 70 2.01 -11.51 -12.37
C GLU A 70 0.70 -10.98 -11.79
N LYS A 71 0.73 -10.47 -10.54
CA LYS A 71 -0.47 -10.12 -9.77
C LYS A 71 -0.96 -8.70 -10.00
N LEU A 72 -0.05 -7.74 -10.04
CA LEU A 72 -0.36 -6.31 -10.07
C LEU A 72 -0.08 -5.65 -11.43
N LYS A 73 0.56 -6.35 -12.37
CA LYS A 73 0.94 -5.79 -13.70
C LYS A 73 1.81 -4.53 -13.62
N VAL A 74 2.60 -4.40 -12.55
CA VAL A 74 3.54 -3.29 -12.32
C VAL A 74 4.92 -3.82 -11.96
N GLY A 75 5.96 -3.04 -12.29
CA GLY A 75 7.35 -3.35 -11.92
C GLY A 75 7.71 -2.89 -10.50
N GLN A 76 8.94 -3.19 -10.09
CA GLN A 76 9.47 -2.77 -8.79
C GLN A 76 9.37 -1.25 -8.60
N GLY A 77 9.09 -0.82 -7.36
CA GLY A 77 8.88 0.59 -7.01
C GLY A 77 7.53 1.18 -7.45
N CYS A 78 6.70 0.45 -8.19
CA CYS A 78 5.39 0.92 -8.66
C CYS A 78 4.19 0.24 -7.96
N ALA A 79 4.44 -0.43 -6.82
CA ALA A 79 3.38 -1.04 -6.03
C ALA A 79 2.32 0.01 -5.62
N THR A 80 1.05 -0.31 -5.86
CA THR A 80 -0.07 0.61 -5.61
C THR A 80 -1.37 -0.18 -5.45
N PRO A 81 -2.27 0.22 -4.53
CA PRO A 81 -3.59 -0.41 -4.41
C PRO A 81 -4.46 -0.17 -5.64
N LEU A 82 -4.11 0.81 -6.47
CA LEU A 82 -4.75 1.03 -7.76
C LEU A 82 -4.52 -0.12 -8.74
N ALA A 83 -3.47 -0.92 -8.55
CA ALA A 83 -3.18 -2.07 -9.41
C ALA A 83 -4.08 -3.28 -9.11
N LEU A 84 -4.90 -3.23 -8.05
CA LEU A 84 -5.77 -4.35 -7.66
C LEU A 84 -6.88 -4.65 -8.69
N PHE A 85 -7.17 -3.77 -9.65
CA PHE A 85 -8.08 -4.13 -10.74
C PHE A 85 -7.48 -5.18 -11.69
N CYS A 86 -6.15 -5.37 -11.65
CA CYS A 86 -5.46 -6.40 -12.41
C CYS A 86 -5.41 -7.75 -11.69
N ASP A 87 -5.60 -7.76 -10.37
CA ASP A 87 -5.53 -8.96 -9.55
C ASP A 87 -6.89 -9.68 -9.49
N GLN A 88 -6.87 -11.01 -9.47
CA GLN A 88 -8.08 -11.85 -9.46
C GLN A 88 -8.49 -12.28 -8.04
N GLY A 89 -8.00 -11.59 -7.00
CA GLY A 89 -8.28 -11.89 -5.59
C GLY A 89 -7.19 -12.71 -4.89
N ASP A 90 -6.01 -12.82 -5.49
CA ASP A 90 -4.85 -13.51 -4.89
C ASP A 90 -4.13 -12.63 -3.85
N VAL A 91 -4.30 -11.31 -3.95
CA VAL A 91 -3.60 -10.32 -3.12
C VAL A 91 -4.53 -9.80 -2.02
N ARG A 92 -4.15 -9.98 -0.75
CA ARG A 92 -4.90 -9.38 0.36
C ARG A 92 -4.48 -7.95 0.61
N LEU A 93 -5.43 -7.02 0.51
CA LEU A 93 -5.19 -5.61 0.81
C LEU A 93 -5.24 -5.35 2.33
N VAL A 94 -4.24 -4.64 2.83
CA VAL A 94 -4.17 -4.12 4.20
C VAL A 94 -4.09 -2.60 4.13
N LEU A 95 -4.98 -1.92 4.84
CA LEU A 95 -5.02 -0.46 4.89
C LEU A 95 -4.74 0.05 6.31
N ASP A 96 -3.87 1.03 6.41
CA ASP A 96 -3.72 1.84 7.61
C ASP A 96 -4.97 2.70 7.87
N THR A 97 -5.50 2.62 9.08
CA THR A 97 -6.62 3.47 9.52
C THR A 97 -6.34 4.96 9.30
N ALA A 98 -5.09 5.41 9.39
CA ALA A 98 -4.77 6.83 9.23
C ALA A 98 -4.97 7.34 7.79
N LEU A 99 -4.92 6.47 6.78
CA LEU A 99 -5.29 6.85 5.40
C LEU A 99 -6.80 7.12 5.29
N LEU A 100 -7.62 6.43 6.07
CA LEU A 100 -9.09 6.53 5.97
C LEU A 100 -9.69 7.52 6.97
N GLY A 101 -9.17 7.56 8.19
CA GLY A 101 -9.70 8.31 9.33
C GLY A 101 -8.80 9.46 9.82
N GLY A 102 -7.68 9.74 9.15
CA GLY A 102 -6.74 10.81 9.53
C GLY A 102 -7.20 12.24 9.24
N GLY A 103 -8.49 12.45 8.91
CA GLY A 103 -9.03 13.77 8.54
C GLY A 103 -8.57 14.28 7.16
N HIS A 104 -8.06 13.39 6.30
CA HIS A 104 -7.59 13.76 4.97
C HIS A 104 -8.76 13.88 3.97
N GLU A 105 -8.89 15.03 3.30
CA GLU A 105 -9.83 15.16 2.17
C GLU A 105 -9.39 14.32 0.96
N LYS A 106 -8.06 14.13 0.81
CA LYS A 106 -7.44 13.35 -0.26
C LYS A 106 -6.38 12.40 0.28
N VAL A 107 -6.35 11.20 -0.29
CA VAL A 107 -5.25 10.25 -0.18
C VAL A 107 -4.61 10.06 -1.54
N TYR A 108 -3.28 9.97 -1.54
CA TYR A 108 -2.47 10.01 -2.74
C TYR A 108 -1.73 8.70 -2.96
N PHE A 109 -1.83 8.19 -4.19
CA PHE A 109 -1.20 6.95 -4.65
C PHE A 109 -0.52 7.16 -6.00
N HIS A 110 0.47 6.33 -6.30
CA HIS A 110 1.03 6.23 -7.64
C HIS A 110 0.06 5.50 -8.58
N PRO A 111 -0.37 6.06 -9.72
CA PRO A 111 -1.29 5.42 -10.65
C PRO A 111 -0.54 4.44 -11.57
N MET A 112 -0.01 3.36 -10.97
CA MET A 112 0.77 2.31 -11.63
C MET A 112 2.08 2.78 -12.30
N THR A 113 2.45 4.05 -12.09
CA THR A 113 3.73 4.64 -12.45
C THR A 113 4.22 5.50 -11.29
N ASN A 114 5.51 5.47 -11.01
CA ASN A 114 6.15 6.35 -10.02
C ASN A 114 6.30 7.80 -10.50
N SER A 115 6.00 8.10 -11.77
CA SER A 115 6.14 9.42 -12.36
C SER A 115 4.93 10.34 -12.14
N ALA A 116 3.87 9.85 -11.50
CA ALA A 116 2.65 10.58 -11.26
C ALA A 116 2.08 10.25 -9.88
N THR A 117 1.19 11.11 -9.40
CA THR A 117 0.45 10.91 -8.16
C THR A 117 -1.02 11.23 -8.41
N MET A 118 -1.91 10.35 -7.99
CA MET A 118 -3.36 10.51 -8.14
C MET A 118 -4.02 10.62 -6.76
N GLY A 119 -4.86 11.64 -6.59
CA GLY A 119 -5.58 11.91 -5.35
C GLY A 119 -7.03 11.45 -5.42
N LEU A 120 -7.43 10.60 -4.49
CA LEU A 120 -8.82 10.15 -4.31
C LEU A 120 -9.34 10.61 -2.94
N SER A 121 -10.65 10.80 -2.80
CA SER A 121 -11.20 10.88 -1.44
C SER A 121 -11.02 9.52 -0.76
N PRO A 122 -10.86 9.44 0.57
CA PRO A 122 -10.81 8.15 1.27
C PRO A 122 -12.02 7.26 0.98
N HIS A 123 -13.20 7.88 0.83
CA HIS A 123 -14.43 7.19 0.47
C HIS A 123 -14.36 6.55 -0.93
N ASP A 124 -13.97 7.33 -1.95
CA ASP A 124 -13.86 6.83 -3.33
C ASP A 124 -12.75 5.79 -3.47
N PHE A 125 -11.64 5.98 -2.75
CA PHE A 125 -10.58 4.98 -2.69
C PHE A 125 -11.09 3.64 -2.14
N LEU A 126 -11.82 3.66 -1.01
CA LEU A 126 -12.39 2.45 -0.42
C LEU A 126 -13.44 1.80 -1.33
N LYS A 127 -14.26 2.60 -2.00
CA LYS A 127 -15.22 2.13 -3.00
C LYS A 127 -14.51 1.46 -4.19
N PHE A 128 -13.44 2.07 -4.68
CA PHE A 128 -12.64 1.54 -5.78
C PHE A 128 -12.06 0.16 -5.42
N VAL A 129 -11.32 0.02 -4.31
CA VAL A 129 -10.68 -1.27 -3.97
C VAL A 129 -11.71 -2.38 -3.73
N ARG A 130 -12.86 -2.06 -3.12
CA ARG A 130 -13.94 -3.03 -2.98
C ARG A 130 -14.57 -3.44 -4.31
N SER A 131 -14.67 -2.50 -5.26
CA SER A 131 -15.18 -2.80 -6.60
C SER A 131 -14.27 -3.73 -7.41
N THR A 132 -12.99 -3.84 -7.04
CA THR A 132 -12.08 -4.82 -7.64
C THR A 132 -12.14 -6.19 -6.97
N GLY A 133 -13.11 -6.43 -6.07
CA GLY A 133 -13.26 -7.68 -5.33
C GLY A 133 -12.37 -7.79 -4.08
N HIS A 134 -11.72 -6.69 -3.67
CA HIS A 134 -10.78 -6.68 -2.55
C HIS A 134 -11.38 -5.93 -1.35
N ASP A 135 -11.86 -6.67 -0.35
CA ASP A 135 -12.27 -6.07 0.93
C ASP A 135 -11.03 -5.88 1.84
N PRO A 136 -10.65 -4.65 2.20
CA PRO A 136 -9.41 -4.39 2.92
C PRO A 136 -9.47 -4.82 4.38
N ILE A 137 -8.37 -5.39 4.86
CA ILE A 137 -8.12 -5.54 6.30
C ILE A 137 -7.60 -4.21 6.82
N ILE A 138 -8.39 -3.57 7.68
CA ILE A 138 -8.06 -2.26 8.27
C ILE A 138 -7.26 -2.48 9.55
N ILE A 139 -6.08 -1.84 9.66
CA ILE A 139 -5.18 -1.96 10.81
C ILE A 139 -4.79 -0.58 11.33
N HIS A 140 -4.83 -0.44 12.65
CA HIS A 140 -4.27 0.71 13.35
C HIS A 140 -2.76 0.49 13.61
N PHE A 141 -1.92 1.35 13.04
CA PHE A 141 -0.45 1.22 13.09
C PHE A 141 0.22 2.06 14.19
N ASP A 142 -0.48 2.96 14.87
CA ASP A 142 0.14 3.85 15.88
C ASP A 142 0.66 3.12 17.12
N GLU A 143 0.15 1.93 17.41
CA GLU A 143 0.63 1.08 18.51
C GLU A 143 2.03 0.47 18.23
N ASP A 144 2.50 0.55 16.99
CA ASP A 144 3.79 -0.04 16.59
C ASP A 144 4.98 0.93 16.72
N ILE A 145 4.71 2.21 17.00
CA ILE A 145 5.69 3.28 17.24
C ILE A 145 6.25 3.14 18.66
N LYS A 146 7.30 2.34 18.80
CA LYS A 146 8.26 2.40 19.91
C LYS A 146 9.66 2.32 19.35
#